data_AF-A0A917RZ59-F1
#
_entry.id   AF-A0A917RZ59-F1
#
_cell.length_a   1.000
_cell.length_b   1.000
_cell.length_c   1.000
_cell.angle_alpha   90.00
_cell.angle_beta   90.00
_cell.angle_gamma   90.00
#
_symmetry.space_group_name_H-M   'P 1'
#
loop_
_entity.id
_entity.type
_entity.pdbx_description
1 polymer ?
#
loop_
_entity_poly.entity_id
_entity_poly.type
_entity_poly.pdbx_seq_one_letter_code
_entity_poly.pdbx_strand_id
1 'polypeptide(L)' 'MLKTTVYLPEDLEVRLDAEAAATGVSKAELIRRGIAMLLDASERPRDNAPLPVFRSGRSRGVDEMRDDIYRQIKQRSARR' A
#
# COMPACT_ATOMS: atom_id res chain seq x y z
N MET A 1 20.73 -11.08 -8.00
CA MET A 1 20.88 -10.24 -6.79
C MET A 1 21.59 -8.95 -7.15
N LEU A 2 21.09 -7.82 -6.68
CA LEU A 2 21.76 -6.52 -6.79
C LEU A 2 22.59 -6.27 -5.53
N LYS A 3 23.83 -5.82 -5.68
CA LYS A 3 24.70 -5.47 -4.53
C LYS A 3 24.38 -4.04 -4.09
N THR A 4 24.06 -3.88 -2.82
CA THR A 4 23.81 -2.57 -2.20
C THR A 4 24.77 -2.41 -1.03
N THR A 5 25.44 -1.26 -0.94
CA THR A 5 26.27 -0.89 0.21
C THR A 5 25.51 0.13 1.05
N VAL A 6 25.44 -0.13 2.36
CA VAL A 6 24.75 0.71 3.33
C VAL A 6 25.68 1.00 4.49
N TYR A 7 25.56 2.19 5.08
CA TYR A 7 26.24 2.52 6.32
C TYR A 7 25.43 1.97 7.50
N LEU A 8 26.09 1.24 8.40
CA LEU A 8 25.50 0.78 9.65
C LEU A 8 26.15 1.51 10.83
N PRO A 9 25.36 1.92 11.82
CA PRO A 9 25.88 2.29 13.12
C PRO A 9 26.70 1.15 13.75
N GLU A 10 27.77 1.48 14.48
CA GLU A 10 28.68 0.49 15.07
C GLU A 10 27.96 -0.44 16.06
N ASP A 11 27.04 0.11 16.86
CA ASP A 11 26.25 -0.66 17.82
C ASP A 11 25.35 -1.71 17.14
N LEU A 12 24.85 -1.39 15.94
CA LEU A 12 24.05 -2.31 15.16
C LEU A 12 24.90 -3.45 14.59
N GLU A 13 26.12 -3.16 14.12
CA GLU A 13 27.05 -4.18 13.62
C GLU A 13 27.41 -5.19 14.72
N VAL A 14 27.70 -4.72 15.94
CA VAL A 14 28.00 -5.58 17.10
C VAL A 14 26.85 -6.53 17.41
N ARG A 15 25.62 -6.02 17.40
CA ARG A 15 24.41 -6.83 17.65
C ARG A 15 24.19 -7.86 16.54
N LEU A 16 24.44 -7.46 15.29
CA LEU A 16 24.28 -8.33 14.13
C LEU A 16 25.29 -9.48 14.14
N ASP A 17 26.50 -9.23 14.65
CA ASP A 17 27.55 -10.25 14.84
C ASP A 17 27.19 -11.26 15.92
N ALA A 18 26.69 -10.77 17.05
CA ALA A 18 26.23 -11.63 18.12
C ALA A 18 25.09 -12.56 17.65
N GLU A 19 24.12 -12.02 16.92
CA GLU A 19 22.98 -12.79 16.40
C GLU A 19 23.42 -13.79 15.32
N ALA A 20 24.32 -13.39 14.42
CA ALA A 20 24.87 -14.26 13.38
C ALA A 20 25.62 -15.44 14.00
N ALA A 21 26.43 -15.19 15.04
CA ALA A 21 27.14 -16.23 15.78
C ALA A 21 26.19 -17.18 16.52
N ALA A 22 25.14 -16.64 17.16
CA ALA A 22 24.17 -17.43 17.91
C ALA A 22 23.32 -18.34 17.00
N THR A 23 22.95 -17.85 15.81
CA THR A 23 22.05 -18.56 14.89
C THR A 23 22.79 -19.38 13.83
N GLY A 24 24.10 -19.19 13.66
CA GLY A 24 24.93 -19.91 12.69
C GLY A 24 24.68 -19.47 11.24
N VAL A 25 24.11 -18.29 11.01
CA VAL A 25 23.86 -17.75 9.67
C VAL A 25 24.74 -16.54 9.39
N SER A 26 24.97 -16.23 8.11
CA SER A 26 25.76 -15.05 7.74
C SER A 26 25.04 -13.74 8.09
N LYS A 27 25.82 -12.69 8.40
CA LYS A 27 25.32 -11.32 8.57
C LYS A 27 24.40 -10.88 7.43
N ALA A 28 24.83 -11.15 6.20
CA ALA A 28 24.09 -10.78 5.00
C ALA A 28 22.73 -11.49 4.91
N GLU A 29 22.61 -12.71 5.42
CA GLU A 29 21.35 -13.44 5.48
C GLU A 29 20.41 -12.85 6.54
N LEU A 30 20.92 -12.48 7.71
CA LEU A 30 20.13 -11.76 8.72
C LEU A 30 19.58 -10.44 8.17
N ILE A 31 20.42 -9.67 7.48
CA ILE A 31 20.01 -8.39 6.86
C ILE A 31 18.90 -8.64 5.84
N ARG A 32 19.07 -9.63 4.95
CA ARG A 32 18.04 -9.99 3.96
C ARG A 32 16.72 -10.40 4.62
N ARG A 33 16.78 -11.27 5.63
CA ARG A 33 15.60 -11.75 6.36
C ARG A 33 14.88 -10.61 7.06
N GLY A 34 15.62 -9.73 7.73
CA GLY A 34 15.07 -8.56 8.41
C GLY A 34 14.37 -7.59 7.44
N ILE A 35 14.99 -7.30 6.30
CA ILE A 35 14.40 -6.46 5.25
C ILE A 35 13.12 -7.10 4.69
N ALA A 36 13.15 -8.40 4.37
CA ALA A 36 11.98 -9.10 3.85
C ALA A 36 10.81 -9.06 4.86
N MET A 37 11.06 -9.39 6.12
CA MET A 37 10.05 -9.32 7.18
C MET A 37 9.45 -7.92 7.33
N LEU A 38 10.28 -6.88 7.28
CA LEU A 38 9.82 -5.49 7.35
C LEU A 38 8.92 -5.12 6.16
N LEU A 39 9.32 -5.51 4.95
CA LEU A 39 8.58 -5.19 3.73
C LEU A 39 7.27 -5.98 3.63
N ASP A 40 7.27 -7.24 4.04
CA ASP A 40 6.08 -8.08 4.09
C ASP A 40 5.06 -7.57 5.11
N ALA A 41 5.53 -7.05 6.24
CA ALA A 41 4.69 -6.42 7.26
C ALA A 41 4.24 -5.00 6.88
N SER A 42 4.86 -4.37 5.88
CA SER A 42 4.46 -3.03 5.45
C SER A 42 3.12 -3.10 4.71
N GLU A 43 2.06 -2.52 5.28
CA GLU A 43 0.73 -2.40 4.66
C GLU A 43 0.68 -1.44 3.47
N ARG A 44 1.81 -1.20 2.78
CA ARG A 44 1.81 -0.27 1.66
C ARG A 44 0.71 -0.69 0.69
N PRO A 45 -0.28 0.17 0.40
CA PRO A 45 -1.35 -0.16 -0.52
C PRO A 45 -0.68 -0.63 -1.80
N ARG A 46 -0.94 -1.89 -2.18
CA ARG A 46 -0.49 -2.38 -3.48
C ARG A 46 -1.24 -1.53 -4.50
N ASP A 47 -0.58 -0.51 -5.05
CA ASP A 47 -1.08 0.33 -6.16
C ASP A 47 -1.47 -0.49 -7.40
N ASN A 48 -1.27 -1.81 -7.36
CA ASN A 48 -1.43 -2.74 -8.47
C ASN A 48 -2.88 -3.15 -8.74
N ALA A 49 -3.84 -2.76 -7.90
CA ALA A 49 -5.25 -3.03 -8.17
C ALA A 49 -6.00 -1.69 -8.33
N PRO A 50 -6.52 -1.36 -9.52
CA PRO A 50 -7.47 -0.26 -9.62
C PRO A 50 -8.63 -0.54 -8.67
N LEU A 51 -9.05 0.49 -7.94
CA LEU A 51 -10.21 0.39 -7.04
C LEU A 51 -11.39 -0.21 -7.81
N PRO A 52 -12.22 -1.05 -7.16
CA PRO A 52 -13.40 -1.60 -7.81
C PRO A 52 -14.29 -0.44 -8.29
N VAL A 53 -14.28 -0.19 -9.59
CA VAL A 53 -15.15 0.81 -10.21
C VAL A 53 -16.49 0.17 -10.52
N PHE A 54 -17.57 0.78 -10.04
CA PHE A 54 -18.92 0.37 -10.40
C PHE A 54 -19.14 0.67 -11.88
N ARG A 55 -19.22 -0.37 -12.72
CA ARG A 55 -19.55 -0.24 -14.15
C ARG A 55 -21.06 -0.22 -14.31
N SER A 56 -21.65 0.97 -14.29
CA SER A 56 -23.09 1.17 -14.51
C SER A 56 -23.58 0.76 -15.91
N GLY A 57 -22.67 0.47 -16.86
CA GLY A 57 -23.00 0.23 -18.27
C GLY A 57 -23.58 1.44 -19.01
N ARG A 58 -23.68 2.58 -18.32
CA ARG A 58 -24.22 3.85 -18.83
C ARG A 58 -23.22 4.94 -18.53
N SER A 59 -22.55 5.44 -19.56
CA SER A 59 -21.82 6.70 -19.45
C SER A 59 -22.87 7.80 -19.32
N ARG A 60 -22.96 8.42 -18.15
CA ARG A 60 -23.81 9.60 -17.96
C ARG A 60 -22.93 10.83 -18.06
N GLY A 61 -23.34 11.77 -18.90
CA GLY A 61 -22.73 13.09 -18.93
C GLY A 61 -22.96 13.81 -17.59
N VAL A 62 -22.07 14.74 -17.24
CA VAL A 62 -22.22 15.58 -16.04
C VAL A 62 -23.57 16.33 -16.07
N ASP A 63 -24.00 16.79 -17.25
CA ASP A 63 -25.25 17.51 -17.43
C ASP A 63 -26.48 16.62 -17.19
N GLU A 64 -26.47 15.38 -17.70
CA GLU A 64 -27.57 14.42 -17.46
C GLU A 64 -27.73 14.10 -15.97
N MET A 65 -26.60 13.95 -15.26
CA MET A 65 -26.61 13.72 -13.82
C MET A 65 -27.18 14.92 -13.05
N ARG A 66 -26.82 16.14 -13.48
CA ARG A 66 -27.32 17.39 -12.90
C ARG A 66 -28.85 17.52 -13.08
N ASP A 67 -29.36 17.21 -14.26
CA ASP A 67 -30.80 17.29 -14.56
C ASP A 67 -31.62 16.27 -13.75
N ASP A 68 -31.11 15.05 -13.61
CA ASP A 68 -31.74 14.01 -12.79
C ASP A 68 -31.81 14.43 -11.31
N ILE A 69 -30.71 14.96 -10.76
CA ILE A 69 -30.67 15.47 -9.38
C ILE A 69 -31.68 16.61 -9.19
N TYR A 70 -31.70 17.57 -10.12
CA TYR A 70 -32.62 18.70 -10.06
C TYR A 70 -34.09 18.22 -10.08
N ARG A 71 -34.41 17.26 -10.96
CA ARG A 71 -35.75 16.67 -11.05
C ARG A 71 -36.14 15.96 -9.77
N GLN A 72 -35.24 15.18 -9.18
CA GLN A 72 -35.49 14.46 -7.94
C GLN A 72 -35.74 15.41 -6.76
N ILE A 73 -34.94 16.49 -6.66
CA ILE A 73 -35.12 17.52 -5.63
C ILE A 73 -36.49 18.20 -5.78
N LYS A 74 -36.87 18.57 -7.01
CA LYS A 74 -38.17 19.21 -7.30
C LYS A 74 -39.37 18.30 -6.99
N GLN A 75 -39.26 17.01 -7.29
CA GLN A 75 -40.31 16.04 -6.97
C GLN A 75 -40.44 15.83 -5.45
N ARG A 76 -39.32 15.84 -4.72
CA ARG A 76 -39.32 15.69 -3.26
C ARG A 76 -39.90 16.93 -2.57
N SER A 77 -39.60 18.13 -3.05
CA SER A 77 -40.17 19.37 -2.50
C SER A 77 -41.67 19.48 -2.79
N ALA A 78 -42.14 19.02 -3.94
CA ALA A 78 -43.56 19.03 -4.29
C ALA A 78 -44.43 18.02 -3.51
N ARG A 79 -43.81 17.05 -2.83
CA ARG A 79 -44.49 16.04 -1.99
C ARG A 79 -44.60 16.45 -0.51
N ARG A 80 -44.08 17.63 -0.15
CA ARG A 80 -44.08 18.17 1.21
C ARG A 80 -44.97 19.39 1.28
#